data_AF-A0A2I0TAD1-F1
#
_entry.id   AF-A0A2I0TAD1-F1
#
_cell.length_a   1.000
_cell.length_b   1.000
_cell.length_c   1.000
_cell.angle_alpha   90.00
_cell.angle_beta   90.00
_cell.angle_gamma   90.00
#
_symmetry.space_group_name_H-M   'P 1'
#
loop_
_entity.id
_entity.type
_entity.pdbx_description
1 polymer ?
#
loop_
_entity_poly.entity_id
_entity_poly.type
_entity_poly.pdbx_seq_one_letter_code
_entity_poly.pdbx_strand_id
1 'polypeptide(L)'
;MTEEEKNVAYFQLNLIHRLETQGVISKTRSPFNSPIWPVPKSDGDWWLTVDYRGLNEVTPPLSAAVPDMLELQYELESKAAKWYATTDIANAFFSAAECRPQFAFTWRGIQYTQNQLP
;
A
#
# COMPACT_ATOMS: atom_id res chain seq x y z
N MET A 1 8.50 -13.90 -25.21
CA MET A 1 8.69 -13.16 -23.95
C MET A 1 9.91 -12.25 -24.11
N THR A 2 9.71 -10.95 -24.03
CA THR A 2 10.77 -9.93 -24.16
C THR A 2 11.68 -9.94 -22.93
N GLU A 3 12.85 -9.30 -23.03
CA GLU A 3 13.78 -9.21 -21.90
C GLU A 3 13.20 -8.35 -20.76
N GLU A 4 12.40 -7.35 -21.11
CA GLU A 4 11.67 -6.51 -20.16
C GLU A 4 10.62 -7.30 -19.38
N GLU A 5 9.84 -8.15 -20.06
CA GLU A 5 8.86 -9.03 -19.41
C GLU A 5 9.51 -10.00 -18.41
N LYS A 6 10.72 -10.51 -18.71
CA LYS A 6 11.49 -11.35 -17.79
C LYS A 6 11.94 -10.57 -16.56
N ASN A 7 12.39 -9.33 -16.75
CA ASN A 7 12.87 -8.48 -15.66
C ASN A 7 11.73 -8.12 -14.70
N VAL A 8 10.56 -7.74 -15.22
CA VAL A 8 9.35 -7.49 -14.43
C VAL A 8 8.96 -8.75 -13.63
N ALA A 9 8.95 -9.90 -14.31
CA ALA A 9 8.59 -11.17 -13.69
C ALA A 9 9.56 -11.60 -12.57
N TYR A 10 10.86 -11.40 -12.77
CA TYR A 10 11.90 -11.69 -11.78
C TYR A 10 11.77 -10.79 -10.55
N PHE A 11 11.57 -9.49 -10.78
CA PHE A 11 11.35 -8.53 -9.70
C PHE A 11 10.12 -8.88 -8.87
N GLN A 12 8.97 -9.14 -9.52
CA GLN A 12 7.74 -9.50 -8.83
C GLN A 12 7.90 -10.75 -7.98
N LEU A 13 8.58 -11.79 -8.49
CA LEU A 13 8.86 -13.02 -7.75
C LEU A 13 9.64 -12.72 -6.45
N ASN A 14 10.74 -11.97 -6.55
CA ASN A 14 11.57 -11.63 -5.40
C ASN A 14 10.79 -10.80 -4.37
N LEU A 15 9.98 -9.86 -4.84
CA LEU A 15 9.19 -9.00 -3.96
C LEU A 15 8.07 -9.76 -3.24
N ILE A 16 7.30 -10.60 -3.95
CA ILE A 16 6.25 -11.43 -3.34
C ILE A 16 6.87 -12.34 -2.27
N HIS A 17 8.00 -12.98 -2.56
CA HIS A 17 8.68 -13.84 -1.59
C HIS A 17 9.12 -13.07 -0.34
N ARG A 18 9.68 -11.86 -0.52
CA ARG A 18 10.09 -10.99 0.58
C ARG A 18 8.90 -10.58 1.46
N LEU A 19 7.80 -10.14 0.85
CA LEU A 19 6.59 -9.70 1.55
C LEU A 19 5.92 -10.87 2.31
N GLU A 20 5.90 -12.06 1.72
CA GLU A 20 5.39 -13.28 2.37
C GLU A 20 6.25 -13.64 3.60
N THR A 21 7.58 -13.58 3.46
CA THR A 21 8.53 -13.87 4.56
C THR A 21 8.42 -12.85 5.71
N GLN A 22 8.14 -11.59 5.38
CA GLN A 22 7.92 -10.53 6.38
C GLN A 22 6.50 -10.58 7.00
N GLY A 23 5.63 -11.46 6.53
CA GLY A 23 4.24 -11.55 7.00
C GLY A 23 3.37 -10.36 6.60
N VAL A 24 3.79 -9.54 5.62
CA VAL A 24 2.99 -8.45 5.06
C VAL A 24 1.84 -8.99 4.22
N ILE A 25 2.10 -10.08 3.49
CA ILE A 25 1.09 -10.82 2.72
C ILE A 25 1.02 -12.28 3.16
N SER A 26 -0.15 -12.89 2.98
CA SER A 26 -0.35 -14.32 3.21
C SER A 26 -1.17 -14.93 2.07
N LYS A 27 -0.97 -16.22 1.80
CA LYS A 27 -1.81 -16.96 0.85
C LYS A 27 -3.24 -17.03 1.37
N THR A 28 -4.21 -16.84 0.49
CA THR A 28 -5.63 -16.79 0.86
C THR A 28 -6.52 -17.51 -0.14
N ARG A 29 -7.80 -17.64 0.22
CA ARG A 29 -8.91 -18.00 -0.67
C ARG A 29 -10.05 -17.02 -0.40
N SER A 30 -10.07 -15.93 -1.14
CA SER A 30 -11.04 -14.84 -1.05
C SER A 30 -11.93 -14.79 -2.29
N PRO A 31 -13.23 -14.47 -2.15
CA PRO A 31 -14.09 -14.18 -3.29
C PRO A 31 -13.73 -12.85 -4.00
N PHE A 32 -12.91 -12.00 -3.36
CA PHE A 32 -12.45 -10.73 -3.93
C PHE A 32 -11.11 -10.93 -4.65
N ASN A 33 -10.84 -10.09 -5.65
CA ASN A 33 -9.54 -10.07 -6.31
C ASN A 33 -9.29 -8.74 -7.04
N SER A 34 -8.18 -8.08 -6.70
CA SER A 34 -7.65 -6.95 -7.44
C SER A 34 -6.49 -7.37 -8.36
N PRO A 35 -6.34 -6.76 -9.55
CA PRO A 35 -5.21 -7.04 -10.43
C PRO A 35 -3.93 -6.36 -9.92
N ILE A 36 -2.78 -6.91 -10.30
CA ILE A 36 -1.47 -6.31 -10.04
C ILE A 36 -1.07 -5.46 -11.24
N TRP A 37 -0.57 -4.27 -10.97
CA TRP A 37 -0.06 -3.31 -11.94
C TRP A 37 1.41 -2.97 -11.63
N PRO A 38 2.39 -3.57 -12.33
CA PRO A 38 3.79 -3.20 -12.17
C PRO A 38 4.04 -1.78 -12.68
N VAL A 39 4.66 -0.93 -11.85
CA VAL A 39 5.03 0.45 -12.21
C VAL A 39 6.55 0.58 -12.21
N PRO A 40 7.18 1.05 -13.30
CA PRO A 40 8.62 1.25 -13.33
C PRO A 40 9.02 2.42 -12.42
N LYS A 41 10.11 2.25 -11.68
CA LYS A 41 10.77 3.32 -10.95
C LYS A 41 11.78 4.03 -11.86
N SER A 42 12.16 5.24 -11.45
CA SER A 42 13.18 6.03 -12.14
C SER A 42 14.60 5.44 -12.03
N ASP A 43 14.86 4.57 -11.05
CA ASP A 43 16.15 3.90 -10.83
C ASP A 43 16.29 2.57 -11.60
N GLY A 44 15.28 2.19 -12.40
CA GLY A 44 15.24 0.94 -13.15
C GLY A 44 14.65 -0.25 -12.38
N ASP A 45 14.27 -0.06 -11.12
CA ASP A 45 13.54 -1.03 -10.32
C ASP A 45 12.02 -0.92 -10.55
N TRP A 46 11.19 -1.73 -9.87
CA TRP A 46 9.74 -1.73 -10.09
C TRP A 46 8.95 -1.58 -8.77
N TRP A 47 7.70 -1.12 -8.85
CA TRP A 47 6.73 -1.18 -7.77
C TRP A 47 5.74 -2.31 -8.02
N LEU A 48 5.42 -3.08 -6.98
CA LEU A 48 4.25 -3.94 -6.96
C LEU A 48 3.06 -3.11 -6.52
N THR A 49 2.31 -2.58 -7.49
CA THR A 49 1.06 -1.86 -7.19
C THR A 49 -0.09 -2.82 -7.35
N VAL A 50 -1.00 -2.85 -6.38
CA VAL A 50 -2.29 -3.55 -6.51
C VAL A 50 -3.34 -2.52 -6.86
N ASP A 51 -4.13 -2.77 -7.91
CA ASP A 51 -5.14 -1.83 -8.36
C ASP A 51 -6.43 -1.99 -7.54
N TYR A 52 -6.54 -1.18 -6.49
CA TYR A 52 -7.71 -1.13 -5.62
C TYR A 52 -8.79 -0.15 -6.09
N ARG A 53 -8.73 0.41 -7.31
CA ARG A 53 -9.72 1.40 -7.77
C ARG A 53 -11.16 0.90 -7.68
N GLY A 54 -11.42 -0.32 -8.15
CA GLY A 54 -12.76 -0.93 -8.06
C GLY A 54 -13.20 -1.20 -6.61
N LEU A 55 -12.24 -1.48 -5.70
CA LEU A 55 -12.53 -1.61 -4.28
C LEU A 55 -12.85 -0.25 -3.64
N ASN A 56 -12.10 0.79 -4.00
CA ASN A 56 -12.27 2.14 -3.47
C ASN A 56 -13.61 2.76 -3.88
N GLU A 57 -14.12 2.45 -5.07
CA GLU A 57 -15.44 2.93 -5.53
C GLU A 57 -16.61 2.40 -4.69
N VAL A 58 -16.50 1.17 -4.18
CA VAL A 58 -17.56 0.52 -3.37
C VAL A 58 -17.32 0.67 -1.87
N THR A 59 -16.14 1.17 -1.47
CA THR A 59 -15.82 1.45 -0.08
C THR A 59 -16.40 2.82 0.27
N PRO A 60 -17.37 2.90 1.21
CA PRO A 60 -17.89 4.19 1.63
C PRO A 60 -16.75 5.09 2.08
N PRO A 61 -16.71 6.37 1.68
CA PRO A 61 -15.70 7.27 2.16
C PRO A 61 -15.78 7.32 3.68
N LEU A 62 -14.66 7.02 4.33
CA LEU A 62 -14.55 7.25 5.76
C LEU A 62 -14.64 8.77 5.94
N SER A 63 -15.69 9.26 6.59
CA SER A 63 -15.73 10.64 7.07
C SER A 63 -14.72 10.72 8.22
N ALA A 64 -13.44 10.80 7.86
CA ALA A 64 -12.35 10.82 8.80
C ALA A 64 -12.25 12.21 9.42
N ALA A 65 -12.01 12.24 10.74
CA ALA A 65 -11.62 13.43 11.49
C ALA A 65 -10.19 13.87 11.14
N VAL A 66 -9.86 13.97 9.84
CA VAL A 66 -8.62 14.59 9.38
C VAL A 66 -8.85 16.10 9.48
N PRO A 67 -8.17 16.79 10.40
CA PRO A 67 -8.37 18.23 10.58
C PRO A 67 -7.97 18.98 9.30
N ASP A 68 -8.67 20.07 9.04
CA ASP A 68 -8.38 20.92 7.90
C ASP A 68 -6.97 21.52 8.00
N MET A 69 -6.30 21.69 6.86
CA MET A 69 -4.93 22.19 6.83
C MET A 69 -4.82 23.61 7.41
N LEU A 70 -5.82 24.46 7.20
CA LEU A 70 -5.85 25.82 7.75
C LEU A 70 -6.09 25.79 9.26
N GLU A 71 -6.94 24.88 9.75
CA GLU A 71 -7.13 24.68 11.20
C GLU A 71 -5.85 24.22 11.88
N LEU A 72 -5.13 23.24 11.30
CA LEU A 72 -3.84 22.80 11.82
C LEU A 72 -2.80 23.92 11.84
N GLN A 73 -2.74 24.73 10.78
CA GLN A 73 -1.81 25.85 10.68
C GLN A 73 -2.11 26.91 11.74
N TYR A 74 -3.38 27.29 11.91
CA TYR A 74 -3.81 28.24 12.92
C TYR A 74 -3.46 27.74 14.34
N GLU A 75 -3.74 26.47 14.62
CA GLU A 75 -3.41 25.84 15.89
C GLU A 75 -1.90 25.87 16.18
N LEU A 76 -1.05 25.63 15.18
CA LEU A 76 0.40 25.73 15.32
C LEU A 76 0.85 27.16 15.61
N GLU A 77 0.38 28.13 14.83
CA GLU A 77 0.75 29.55 14.97
C GLU A 77 0.28 30.15 16.29
N SER A 78 -0.88 29.72 16.78
CA SER A 78 -1.46 30.19 18.05
C SER A 78 -0.64 29.78 19.28
N LYS A 79 0.18 28.71 19.19
CA LYS A 79 0.90 28.13 20.33
C LYS A 79 2.18 28.87 20.73
N ALA A 80 2.52 29.96 20.03
CA ALA A 80 3.68 30.83 20.31
C ALA A 80 4.98 30.05 20.61
N ALA A 81 5.15 28.87 20.00
CA ALA A 81 6.27 28.01 20.29
C ALA A 81 7.55 28.57 19.65
N LYS A 82 8.65 28.51 20.40
CA LYS A 82 9.96 29.00 19.95
C LYS A 82 10.60 28.10 18.89
N TRP A 83 10.26 26.81 18.90
CA TRP A 83 10.85 25.80 18.02
C TRP A 83 9.78 24.78 17.62
N TYR A 84 9.85 24.33 16.37
CA TYR A 84 9.02 23.26 15.83
C TYR A 84 9.93 22.15 15.29
N ALA A 85 9.44 20.91 15.38
CA ALA A 85 10.09 19.76 14.78
C ALA A 85 9.04 18.94 14.02
N THR A 86 9.41 18.46 12.84
CA THR A 86 8.57 17.59 12.02
C THR A 86 9.22 16.22 11.97
N THR A 87 8.42 15.17 12.13
CA THR A 87 8.87 13.78 11.98
C THR A 87 7.94 13.07 11.01
N ASP A 88 8.52 12.44 10.00
CA ASP A 88 7.81 11.55 9.08
C ASP A 88 7.94 10.10 9.57
N ILE A 89 6.83 9.37 9.54
CA ILE A 89 6.80 7.94 9.89
C ILE A 89 6.78 7.15 8.59
N ALA A 90 7.97 6.77 8.12
CA ALA A 90 8.09 5.94 6.93
C ALA A 90 7.31 4.63 7.07
N ASN A 91 6.53 4.30 6.05
CA ASN A 91 5.73 3.07 5.98
C ASN A 91 4.70 2.89 7.11
N ALA A 92 4.17 3.98 7.68
CA ALA A 92 3.19 3.93 8.77
C ALA A 92 1.98 3.02 8.49
N PHE A 93 1.54 2.90 7.22
CA PHE A 93 0.44 2.03 6.80
C PHE A 93 0.64 0.56 7.21
N PHE A 94 1.87 0.04 7.12
CA PHE A 94 2.18 -1.35 7.50
C PHE A 94 2.15 -1.60 9.01
N SER A 95 2.06 -0.55 9.84
CA SER A 95 1.92 -0.70 11.30
C SER A 95 0.49 -1.02 11.74
N ALA A 96 -0.51 -0.73 10.91
CA ALA A 96 -1.90 -1.02 11.19
C ALA A 96 -2.25 -2.43 10.70
N ALA A 97 -2.54 -3.33 11.64
CA ALA A 97 -3.03 -4.67 11.34
C ALA A 97 -4.49 -4.60 10.87
N GLU A 98 -4.70 -4.76 9.56
CA GLU A 98 -6.03 -4.80 8.96
C GLU A 98 -6.07 -5.92 7.92
N CYS A 99 -6.49 -7.10 8.35
CA CYS A 99 -6.63 -8.26 7.47
C CYS A 99 -8.07 -8.33 6.94
N ARG A 100 -8.30 -7.63 5.82
CA ARG A 100 -9.58 -7.64 5.11
C ARG A 100 -9.51 -8.59 3.91
N PRO A 101 -10.47 -9.53 3.76
CA PRO A 101 -10.55 -10.39 2.57
C PRO A 101 -10.59 -9.62 1.24
N GLN A 102 -11.00 -8.36 1.27
CA GLN A 102 -11.09 -7.46 0.12
C GLN A 102 -9.73 -7.07 -0.45
N PHE A 103 -8.65 -7.12 0.34
CA PHE A 103 -7.29 -6.81 -0.11
C PHE A 103 -6.60 -7.98 -0.81
N ALA A 104 -7.39 -8.88 -1.40
CA ALA A 104 -6.89 -10.04 -2.11
C ALA A 104 -6.45 -9.68 -3.53
N PHE A 105 -5.34 -10.25 -3.97
CA PHE A 105 -4.84 -10.13 -5.34
C PHE A 105 -4.22 -11.46 -5.79
N THR A 106 -4.11 -11.66 -7.10
CA THR A 106 -3.59 -12.91 -7.68
C THR A 106 -2.27 -12.66 -8.39
N TRP A 107 -1.25 -13.45 -8.03
CA TRP A 107 0.03 -13.49 -8.72
C TRP A 107 0.31 -14.92 -9.19
N ARG A 108 0.53 -15.10 -10.51
CA ARG A 108 0.83 -16.41 -11.13
C ARG A 108 -0.10 -17.57 -10.69
N GLY A 109 -1.39 -17.29 -10.57
CA GLY A 109 -2.40 -18.28 -10.19
C GLY A 109 -2.49 -18.59 -8.69
N ILE A 110 -1.70 -17.92 -7.85
CA ILE A 110 -1.79 -18.00 -6.40
C ILE A 110 -2.40 -16.69 -5.88
N GLN A 111 -3.43 -16.81 -5.04
CA GLN A 111 -4.07 -15.66 -4.42
C GLN A 111 -3.43 -15.34 -3.07
N TYR A 112 -3.17 -14.05 -2.87
CA TYR A 112 -2.60 -13.48 -1.66
C TYR A 112 -3.52 -12.41 -1.10
N THR A 113 -3.43 -12.12 0.20
CA THR A 113 -4.05 -10.95 0.84
C THR A 113 -3.00 -10.20 1.64
N GLN A 114 -3.17 -8.89 1.78
CA GLN A 114 -2.40 -8.12 2.76
C GLN A 114 -2.92 -8.37 4.18
N ASN A 115 -1.99 -8.52 5.12
CA ASN A 115 -2.26 -8.69 6.55
C ASN A 115 -2.28 -7.34 7.29
N GLN A 116 -1.80 -6.29 6.64
CA GLN A 116 -1.69 -4.92 7.10
C GLN A 116 -2.39 -3.99 6.11
N LEU A 117 -2.56 -2.72 6.48
CA LEU A 117 -3.13 -1.74 5.58
C LEU A 117 -2.29 -1.61 4.28
N PRO A 118 -2.93 -1.65 3.10
CA PRO A 118 -2.25 -1.54 1.81
C PRO A 118 -1.51 -0.23 1.56
#